data_AF-A0A401TVJ7-F1
#
_entry.id   AF-A0A401TVJ7-F1
#
_cell.length_a   1.000
_cell.length_b   1.000
_cell.length_c   1.000
_cell.angle_alpha   90.00
_cell.angle_beta   90.00
_cell.angle_gamma   90.00
#
_symmetry.space_group_name_H-M   'P 1'
#
loop_
_entity.id
_entity.type
_entity.pdbx_description
1 polymer ?
#
loop_
_entity_poly.entity_id
_entity_poly.type
_entity_poly.pdbx_seq_one_letter_code
_entity_poly.pdbx_strand_id
1 'polypeptide(L)'
;MEADLNQANAAAAPVPGAVFFDGASSRRRVVALKLSDALEIREDGERLARWAFADIRRADSPSGLLRLSCLTAPALARLEVRDAGLIAELVARCDRLEQDLPNRKGVAGIVGWSLAAAVSIVLVVLFGVPLAAERLTPLVPDSFERRLGDVAEAQVRVVFDGKPCSSAAGQAAFEK
;
A
#
# COMPACT_ATOMS: atom_id res chain seq x y z
N MET A 1 -27.26 -51.53 -17.56
CA MET A 1 -25.93 -51.12 -17.06
C MET A 1 -25.52 -49.93 -17.93
N GLU A 2 -26.14 -48.77 -17.73
CA GLU A 2 -26.13 -47.65 -18.71
C GLU A 2 -26.20 -46.26 -18.05
N ALA A 3 -25.86 -46.16 -16.76
CA ALA A 3 -26.02 -44.92 -15.99
C ALA A 3 -24.72 -44.09 -15.83
N ASP A 4 -23.62 -44.45 -16.51
CA ASP A 4 -22.30 -43.84 -16.26
C ASP A 4 -21.81 -42.87 -17.37
N LEU A 5 -22.46 -42.85 -18.55
CA LEU A 5 -21.98 -42.04 -19.68
C LEU A 5 -22.47 -40.58 -19.70
N ASN A 6 -23.41 -40.20 -18.83
CA ASN A 6 -24.02 -38.87 -18.89
C ASN A 6 -23.42 -37.83 -17.92
N GLN A 7 -22.47 -38.23 -17.06
CA GLN A 7 -21.81 -37.31 -16.10
C GLN A 7 -20.58 -36.60 -16.69
N ALA A 8 -20.23 -36.86 -17.95
CA ALA A 8 -19.11 -36.22 -18.64
C ALA A 8 -19.47 -34.90 -19.37
N ASN A 9 -20.77 -34.58 -19.49
CA ASN A 9 -21.23 -33.43 -20.30
C ASN A 9 -22.03 -32.38 -19.51
N ALA A 10 -21.86 -32.31 -18.18
CA ALA A 10 -22.35 -31.16 -17.44
C ALA A 10 -21.54 -29.92 -17.89
N ALA A 11 -22.09 -29.17 -18.84
CA ALA A 11 -21.68 -27.81 -19.13
C ALA A 11 -21.66 -27.09 -17.78
N ALA A 12 -20.45 -26.78 -17.31
CA ALA A 12 -20.30 -26.11 -16.03
C ALA A 12 -21.13 -24.83 -16.07
N ALA A 13 -21.94 -24.60 -15.03
CA ALA A 13 -22.76 -23.40 -14.97
C ALA A 13 -21.84 -22.16 -14.95
N PRO A 14 -22.19 -21.07 -15.64
CA PRO A 14 -21.43 -19.83 -15.59
C PRO A 14 -21.29 -19.38 -14.14
N VAL A 15 -20.07 -19.02 -13.74
CA VAL A 15 -19.81 -18.57 -12.37
C VAL A 15 -20.17 -17.09 -12.26
N PRO A 16 -21.08 -16.69 -11.36
CA PRO A 16 -21.41 -15.30 -11.17
C PRO A 16 -20.15 -14.49 -10.81
N GLY A 17 -19.84 -13.48 -11.61
CA GLY A 17 -18.68 -12.63 -11.38
C GLY A 17 -17.34 -13.15 -11.92
N ALA A 18 -17.34 -14.24 -12.71
CA ALA A 18 -16.22 -14.64 -13.56
C ALA A 18 -16.43 -14.12 -14.99
N VAL A 19 -15.58 -13.18 -15.41
CA VAL A 19 -15.66 -12.53 -16.72
C VAL A 19 -14.38 -12.76 -17.50
N PHE A 20 -14.51 -13.34 -18.68
CA PHE A 20 -13.42 -13.56 -19.60
C PHE A 20 -13.43 -12.53 -20.74
N PHE A 21 -12.23 -12.08 -21.10
CA PHE A 21 -11.93 -11.29 -22.27
C PHE A 21 -11.00 -12.13 -23.15
N ASP A 22 -11.37 -12.33 -24.41
CA ASP A 22 -10.63 -13.16 -25.36
C ASP A 22 -9.38 -12.45 -25.94
N GLY A 23 -9.31 -11.12 -25.79
CA GLY A 23 -8.21 -10.29 -26.27
C GLY A 23 -8.27 -9.97 -27.77
N ALA A 24 -9.23 -10.54 -28.50
CA ALA A 24 -9.56 -10.17 -29.88
C ALA A 24 -10.70 -9.13 -29.92
N SER A 25 -11.58 -9.17 -28.92
CA SER A 25 -12.71 -8.26 -28.73
C SER A 25 -12.73 -7.74 -27.30
N SER A 26 -13.23 -6.52 -27.10
CA SER A 26 -13.50 -5.96 -25.77
C SER A 26 -14.78 -6.51 -25.13
N ARG A 27 -15.33 -7.61 -25.67
CA ARG A 27 -16.57 -8.22 -25.19
C ARG A 27 -16.34 -8.91 -23.85
N ARG A 28 -17.24 -8.63 -22.89
CA ARG A 28 -17.33 -9.31 -21.60
C ARG A 28 -18.12 -10.61 -21.78
N ARG A 29 -17.50 -11.74 -21.46
CA ARG A 29 -18.14 -13.06 -21.50
C ARG A 29 -18.24 -13.61 -20.09
N VAL A 30 -19.45 -13.92 -19.61
CA VAL A 30 -19.62 -14.58 -18.32
C VAL A 30 -19.31 -16.05 -18.53
N VAL A 31 -18.32 -16.57 -17.83
CA VAL A 31 -17.75 -17.88 -18.11
C VAL A 31 -17.90 -18.83 -16.94
N ALA A 32 -17.99 -20.11 -17.27
CA ALA A 32 -17.76 -21.18 -16.33
C ALA A 32 -16.27 -21.49 -16.27
N LEU A 33 -15.78 -21.73 -15.06
CA LEU A 33 -14.38 -22.11 -14.82
C LEU A 33 -14.33 -23.55 -14.36
N LYS A 34 -13.45 -24.33 -14.96
CA LYS A 34 -13.14 -25.68 -14.49
C LYS A 34 -11.65 -25.76 -14.18
N LEU A 35 -11.34 -26.05 -12.93
CA LEU A 35 -9.98 -26.24 -12.45
C LEU A 35 -9.68 -27.74 -12.44
N SER A 36 -8.93 -28.21 -13.44
CA SER A 36 -8.45 -29.60 -13.52
C SER A 36 -6.91 -29.64 -13.47
N ASP A 37 -6.26 -30.18 -14.49
CA ASP A 37 -4.82 -30.06 -14.72
C ASP A 37 -4.42 -28.65 -15.23
N ALA A 38 -5.40 -27.92 -15.77
CA ALA A 38 -5.28 -26.55 -16.24
C ALA A 38 -6.56 -25.79 -15.88
N LEU A 39 -6.51 -24.46 -15.97
CA LEU A 39 -7.70 -23.62 -15.88
C LEU A 39 -8.41 -23.63 -17.23
N GLU A 40 -9.57 -24.30 -17.31
CA GLU A 40 -10.45 -24.25 -18.47
C GLU A 40 -11.49 -23.16 -18.32
N ILE A 41 -11.61 -22.32 -19.34
CA ILE A 41 -12.57 -21.22 -19.43
C ILE A 41 -13.61 -21.62 -20.47
N ARG A 42 -14.89 -21.67 -20.06
CA ARG A 42 -15.98 -22.17 -20.90
C ARG A 42 -17.15 -21.18 -20.95
N GLU A 43 -17.79 -21.07 -22.10
CA GLU A 43 -19.03 -20.29 -22.30
C GLU A 43 -20.06 -21.26 -22.90
N ASP A 44 -21.23 -21.38 -22.27
CA ASP A 44 -22.31 -22.29 -22.72
C ASP A 44 -21.86 -23.74 -23.01
N GLY A 45 -20.87 -24.22 -22.26
CA GLY A 45 -20.30 -25.57 -22.41
C GLY A 45 -19.16 -25.68 -23.44
N GLU A 46 -18.98 -24.69 -24.32
CA GLU A 46 -17.87 -24.61 -25.26
C GLU A 46 -16.59 -24.12 -24.56
N ARG A 47 -15.44 -24.71 -24.90
CA ARG A 47 -14.15 -24.33 -24.30
C ARG A 47 -13.56 -23.15 -25.06
N LEU A 48 -13.57 -21.97 -24.45
CA LEU A 48 -13.01 -20.74 -25.03
C LEU A 48 -11.48 -20.70 -24.91
N ALA A 49 -10.95 -21.12 -23.75
CA ALA A 49 -9.52 -21.09 -23.49
C ALA A 49 -9.11 -22.15 -22.47
N ARG A 50 -7.83 -22.51 -22.51
CA ARG A 50 -7.18 -23.38 -21.52
C ARG A 50 -5.86 -22.74 -21.13
N TRP A 51 -5.70 -22.43 -19.85
CA TRP A 51 -4.50 -21.80 -19.31
C TRP A 51 -3.78 -22.74 -18.36
N ALA A 52 -2.50 -23.01 -18.62
CA ALA A 52 -1.67 -23.79 -17.71
C ALA A 52 -1.37 -22.96 -16.46
N PHE A 53 -1.54 -23.54 -15.27
CA PHE A 53 -1.30 -22.82 -14.01
C PHE A 53 0.11 -22.23 -13.89
N ALA A 54 1.10 -22.84 -14.55
CA ALA A 54 2.48 -22.34 -14.61
C ALA A 54 2.65 -21.03 -15.38
N ASP A 55 1.73 -20.71 -16.30
CA ASP A 55 1.75 -19.54 -17.18
C ASP A 55 0.78 -18.45 -16.73
N ILE A 56 -0.09 -18.75 -15.75
CA ILE A 56 -0.99 -17.76 -15.18
C ILE A 56 -0.17 -16.77 -14.34
N ARG A 57 -0.41 -15.48 -14.58
CA ARG A 57 0.15 -14.36 -13.82
C ARG A 57 -0.97 -13.47 -13.33
N ARG A 58 -0.82 -12.94 -12.12
CA ARG A 58 -1.75 -11.96 -11.58
C ARG A 58 -1.47 -10.61 -12.26
N ALA A 59 -2.54 -9.95 -12.69
CA ALA A 59 -2.47 -8.58 -13.20
C ALA A 59 -3.01 -7.61 -12.15
N ASP A 60 -2.57 -6.36 -12.21
CA ASP A 60 -3.03 -5.32 -11.30
C ASP A 60 -4.55 -5.16 -11.36
N SER A 61 -5.16 -5.08 -10.17
CA SER A 61 -6.59 -4.89 -10.01
C SER A 61 -6.94 -4.16 -8.71
N PRO A 62 -8.04 -3.38 -8.72
CA PRO A 62 -8.57 -2.77 -7.53
C PRO A 62 -8.96 -3.83 -6.48
N SER A 63 -8.96 -3.42 -5.21
CA SER A 63 -9.33 -4.29 -4.08
C SER A 63 -10.69 -4.94 -4.30
N GLY A 64 -10.76 -6.27 -4.13
CA GLY A 64 -12.00 -7.05 -4.33
C GLY A 64 -12.16 -7.67 -5.72
N LEU A 65 -11.20 -7.47 -6.63
CA LEU A 65 -11.16 -8.12 -7.93
C LEU A 65 -9.83 -8.86 -8.12
N LEU A 66 -9.90 -10.13 -8.51
CA LEU A 66 -8.73 -10.86 -9.00
C LEU A 66 -8.73 -10.81 -10.53
N ARG A 67 -7.70 -10.20 -11.11
CA ARG A 67 -7.47 -10.25 -12.55
C ARG A 67 -6.27 -11.15 -12.86
N LEU A 68 -6.48 -12.07 -13.78
CA LEU A 68 -5.51 -13.04 -14.24
C LEU A 68 -5.22 -12.80 -15.72
N SER A 69 -3.96 -13.00 -16.08
CA SER A 69 -3.44 -13.04 -17.43
C SER A 69 -2.66 -14.33 -17.63
N CYS A 70 -2.43 -14.73 -18.88
CA CYS A 70 -1.70 -15.94 -19.19
C CYS A 70 -0.61 -15.63 -20.23
N LEU A 71 0.62 -16.07 -19.98
CA LEU A 71 1.77 -15.79 -20.85
C LEU A 71 1.65 -16.44 -22.24
N THR A 72 0.96 -17.57 -22.32
CA THR A 72 0.76 -18.32 -23.56
C THR A 72 -0.54 -17.94 -24.29
N ALA A 73 -1.35 -17.07 -23.70
CA ALA A 73 -2.57 -16.53 -24.31
C ALA A 73 -2.28 -15.19 -25.01
N PRO A 74 -3.21 -14.68 -25.85
CA PRO A 74 -3.10 -13.33 -26.40
C PRO A 74 -2.88 -12.30 -25.28
N ALA A 75 -2.03 -11.30 -25.51
CA ALA A 75 -1.63 -10.32 -24.48
C ALA A 75 -2.82 -9.55 -23.84
N LEU A 76 -3.96 -9.51 -24.53
CA LEU A 76 -5.19 -8.86 -24.08
C LEU A 76 -6.21 -9.84 -23.48
N ALA A 77 -5.93 -11.15 -23.50
CA ALA A 77 -6.80 -12.16 -22.89
C ALA A 77 -6.70 -12.10 -21.37
N ARG A 78 -7.83 -11.85 -20.70
CA ARG A 78 -7.87 -11.58 -19.26
C ARG A 78 -9.07 -12.26 -18.64
N LEU A 79 -8.88 -12.79 -17.44
CA LEU A 79 -9.94 -13.37 -16.63
C LEU A 79 -10.09 -12.52 -15.36
N GLU A 80 -11.28 -12.01 -15.14
CA GLU A 80 -11.63 -11.24 -13.95
C GLU A 80 -12.57 -12.07 -13.08
N VAL A 81 -12.24 -12.22 -11.80
CA VAL A 81 -13.03 -12.97 -10.82
C VAL A 81 -13.33 -12.05 -9.63
N ARG A 82 -14.61 -11.99 -9.25
CA ARG A 82 -15.10 -11.21 -8.09
C ARG A 82 -15.46 -12.07 -6.87
N ASP A 83 -15.66 -13.37 -7.06
CA ASP A 83 -16.07 -14.26 -5.99
C ASP A 83 -14.89 -14.62 -5.08
N ALA A 84 -14.99 -14.34 -3.78
CA ALA A 84 -13.90 -14.54 -2.83
C ALA A 84 -13.54 -16.02 -2.61
N GLY A 85 -14.53 -16.93 -2.69
CA GLY A 85 -14.30 -18.37 -2.55
C GLY A 85 -13.54 -18.92 -3.74
N LEU A 86 -13.95 -18.55 -4.95
CA LEU A 86 -13.28 -18.92 -6.19
C LEU A 86 -11.88 -18.32 -6.29
N ILE A 87 -11.69 -17.09 -5.80
CA ILE A 87 -10.37 -16.46 -5.69
C ILE A 87 -9.46 -17.30 -4.79
N ALA A 88 -9.93 -17.72 -3.61
CA ALA A 88 -9.14 -18.53 -2.69
C ALA A 88 -8.78 -19.90 -3.31
N GLU A 89 -9.71 -20.52 -4.03
CA GLU A 89 -9.47 -21.80 -4.71
C GLU A 89 -8.46 -21.67 -5.86
N LEU A 90 -8.53 -20.58 -6.64
CA LEU A 90 -7.55 -20.27 -7.69
C LEU A 90 -6.17 -20.02 -7.11
N VAL A 91 -6.08 -19.23 -6.03
CA VAL A 91 -4.81 -18.97 -5.34
C VAL A 91 -4.21 -20.26 -4.78
N ALA A 92 -5.03 -21.12 -4.15
CA ALA A 92 -4.57 -22.39 -3.59
C ALA A 92 -4.05 -23.40 -4.63
N ARG A 93 -4.58 -23.36 -5.87
CA ARG A 93 -4.08 -24.22 -6.96
C ARG A 93 -2.93 -23.60 -7.75
N CYS A 94 -2.74 -22.29 -7.66
CA CYS A 94 -1.73 -21.58 -8.43
C CYS A 94 -0.61 -21.09 -7.50
N ASP A 95 0.35 -21.97 -7.19
CA ASP A 95 1.50 -21.62 -6.31
C ASP A 95 2.31 -20.42 -6.81
N ARG A 96 2.37 -20.21 -8.13
CA ARG A 96 3.08 -19.06 -8.73
C ARG A 96 2.32 -17.74 -8.68
N LEU A 97 1.04 -17.77 -8.34
CA LEU A 97 0.19 -16.58 -8.33
C LEU A 97 0.53 -15.63 -7.17
N GLU A 98 1.07 -16.17 -6.08
CA GLU A 98 1.48 -15.40 -4.89
C GLU A 98 2.92 -14.86 -4.98
N GLN A 99 3.73 -15.33 -5.94
CA GLN A 99 5.13 -14.91 -6.07
C GLN A 99 5.27 -13.42 -6.39
N ASP A 100 4.33 -12.87 -7.16
CA ASP A 100 4.31 -11.45 -7.54
C ASP A 100 3.50 -10.56 -6.57
N LEU A 101 2.94 -11.13 -5.49
CA LEU A 101 2.32 -10.30 -4.48
C LEU A 101 3.40 -9.66 -3.61
N PRO A 102 3.37 -8.33 -3.37
CA PRO A 102 4.01 -7.78 -2.19
C PRO A 102 3.34 -8.46 -0.99
N ASN A 103 4.00 -9.49 -0.50
CA ASN A 103 3.54 -10.31 0.60
C ASN A 103 3.06 -9.39 1.74
N ARG A 104 2.06 -9.80 2.53
CA ARG A 104 1.69 -9.09 3.77
C ARG A 104 2.92 -8.78 4.63
N LYS A 105 3.96 -9.62 4.53
CA LYS A 105 5.29 -9.43 5.13
C LYS A 105 6.01 -8.16 4.64
N GLY A 106 5.90 -7.81 3.35
CA GLY A 106 6.45 -6.58 2.79
C GLY A 106 5.74 -5.33 3.31
N VAL A 107 4.41 -5.35 3.39
CA VAL A 107 3.63 -4.24 3.99
C VAL A 107 3.94 -4.08 5.48
N ALA A 108 3.99 -5.19 6.23
CA ALA A 108 4.39 -5.17 7.63
C ALA A 108 5.83 -4.67 7.81
N GLY A 109 6.73 -5.00 6.88
CA GLY A 109 8.09 -4.46 6.82
C GLY A 109 8.09 -2.94 6.64
N ILE A 110 7.35 -2.41 5.66
CA ILE A 110 7.27 -0.95 5.39
C ILE A 110 6.71 -0.19 6.60
N VAL A 111 5.66 -0.73 7.24
CA VAL A 111 5.08 -0.14 8.45
C VAL A 111 6.07 -0.21 9.62
N GLY A 112 6.79 -1.33 9.78
CA GLY A 112 7.82 -1.49 10.80
C GLY A 112 8.98 -0.49 10.63
N TRP A 113 9.47 -0.30 9.41
CA TRP A 113 10.51 0.68 9.10
C TRP A 113 10.03 2.12 9.33
N SER A 114 8.80 2.44 8.96
CA SER A 114 8.19 3.76 9.23
C SER A 114 8.09 4.04 10.73
N LEU A 115 7.67 3.05 11.52
CA LEU A 115 7.58 3.16 12.97
C LEU A 115 8.97 3.33 13.60
N ALA A 116 9.96 2.57 13.15
CA ALA A 116 11.34 2.69 13.62
C ALA A 116 11.92 4.09 13.34
N ALA A 117 11.65 4.65 12.16
CA ALA A 117 12.06 6.01 11.82
C ALA A 117 11.41 7.06 12.74
N ALA A 118 10.10 6.93 13.02
CA ALA A 118 9.41 7.83 13.95
C ALA A 118 10.00 7.75 15.37
N VAL A 119 10.27 6.54 15.87
CA VAL A 119 10.90 6.34 17.19
C VAL A 119 12.31 6.93 17.22
N SER A 120 13.08 6.79 16.13
CA SER A 120 14.42 7.38 16.02
C SER A 120 14.37 8.91 16.13
N ILE A 121 13.43 9.57 15.46
CA ILE A 121 13.25 11.03 15.56
C ILE A 121 12.90 11.43 16.99
N VAL A 122 11.94 10.74 17.62
CA VAL A 122 11.53 11.02 19.01
C VAL A 122 12.69 10.87 19.98
N LEU A 123 13.51 9.82 19.83
CA LEU A 123 14.72 9.63 20.64
C LEU A 123 15.72 10.77 20.46
N VAL A 124 15.95 11.23 19.23
CA VAL A 124 16.86 12.35 18.97
C VAL A 124 16.34 13.66 19.60
N VAL A 125 15.03 13.92 19.54
CA VAL A 125 14.46 15.13 20.14
C VAL A 125 14.52 15.07 21.67
N LEU A 126 14.14 13.95 22.28
CA LEU A 126 14.05 13.82 23.74
C LEU A 126 15.38 13.56 24.43
N PHE A 127 16.35 12.93 23.75
CA PHE A 127 17.64 12.58 24.34
C PHE A 127 18.80 13.29 23.65
N GLY A 128 18.77 13.44 22.32
CA GLY A 128 19.82 14.11 21.56
C GLY A 128 19.93 15.59 21.89
N VAL A 129 18.81 16.32 21.93
CA VAL A 129 18.80 17.75 22.27
C VAL A 129 19.29 18.02 23.70
N PRO A 130 18.76 17.39 24.77
CA PRO A 130 19.24 17.66 26.12
C PRO A 130 20.68 17.20 26.35
N LEU A 131 21.11 16.07 25.78
CA LEU A 131 22.50 15.61 25.90
C LEU A 131 23.47 16.55 25.16
N ALA A 132 23.06 17.07 23.99
CA ALA A 132 23.82 18.09 23.28
C ALA A 132 23.87 19.39 24.07
N ALA A 133 22.75 19.80 24.68
CA ALA A 133 22.70 20.99 25.52
C ALA A 133 23.72 20.91 26.66
N GLU A 134 23.73 19.82 27.44
CA GLU A 134 24.67 19.66 28.57
C GLU A 134 26.16 19.64 28.16
N ARG A 135 26.46 19.19 26.94
CA ARG A 135 27.83 19.16 26.41
C ARG A 135 28.26 20.46 25.76
N LEU A 136 27.32 21.28 25.31
CA LEU A 136 27.58 22.56 24.67
C LEU A 136 27.63 23.71 25.68
N THR A 137 26.98 23.61 26.83
CA THR A 137 27.01 24.64 27.90
C THR A 137 28.41 25.17 28.24
N PRO A 138 29.47 24.34 28.38
CA PRO A 138 30.80 24.86 28.72
C PRO A 138 31.55 25.48 27.52
N LEU A 139 31.01 25.39 26.31
CA LEU A 139 31.64 25.85 25.07
C LEU A 139 30.90 27.03 24.41
N VAL A 140 29.79 27.50 24.99
CA VAL A 140 29.10 28.70 24.49
C VAL A 140 29.95 29.94 24.77
N PRO A 141 30.51 30.61 23.75
CA PRO A 141 31.28 31.83 23.95
C PRO A 141 30.32 33.01 24.14
N ASP A 142 30.70 34.00 24.95
CA ASP A 142 29.93 35.25 25.18
C ASP A 142 29.46 35.94 23.89
N SER A 143 30.22 35.78 22.80
CA SER A 143 29.86 36.33 21.49
C SER A 143 28.58 35.73 20.89
N PHE A 144 28.27 34.46 21.19
CA PHE A 144 27.06 33.79 20.70
C PHE A 144 25.82 34.25 21.48
N GLU A 145 25.95 34.40 22.80
CA GLU A 145 24.88 34.96 23.64
C GLU A 145 24.52 36.38 23.21
N ARG A 146 25.52 37.24 22.98
CA ARG A 146 25.29 38.60 22.49
C ARG A 146 24.58 38.63 21.13
N ARG A 147 25.00 37.80 20.17
CA ARG A 147 24.35 37.77 18.86
C ARG A 147 22.91 37.25 18.92
N LEU A 148 22.63 36.26 19.76
CA LEU A 148 21.25 35.80 19.99
C LEU A 148 20.42 36.89 20.68
N GLY A 149 21.00 37.59 21.66
CA GLY A 149 20.40 38.75 22.32
C GLY A 149 20.05 39.87 21.34
N ASP A 150 20.98 40.24 20.46
CA ASP A 150 20.77 41.28 19.45
C ASP A 150 19.61 40.94 18.50
N VAL A 151 19.50 39.66 18.10
CA VAL A 151 18.41 39.18 17.23
C VAL A 151 17.08 39.16 17.98
N ALA A 152 17.06 38.66 19.21
CA ALA A 152 15.86 38.65 20.05
C ALA A 152 15.37 40.08 20.35
N GLU A 153 16.28 41.00 20.67
CA GLU A 153 15.97 42.40 20.93
C GLU A 153 15.41 43.09 19.69
N ALA A 154 15.98 42.85 18.51
CA ALA A 154 15.45 43.38 17.25
C ALA A 154 14.00 42.89 17.01
N GLN A 155 13.71 41.61 17.29
CA GLN A 155 12.36 41.07 17.14
C GLN A 155 11.37 41.64 18.15
N VAL A 156 11.75 41.75 19.42
CA VAL A 156 10.91 42.37 20.47
C VAL A 156 10.62 43.82 20.12
N ARG A 157 11.62 44.57 19.66
CA ARG A 157 11.46 45.97 19.28
C ARG A 157 10.52 46.16 18.10
N VAL A 158 10.46 45.22 17.16
CA VAL A 158 9.49 45.22 16.06
C VAL A 158 8.07 44.92 16.58
N VAL A 159 7.90 43.92 17.46
CA VAL A 159 6.59 43.55 18.01
C VAL A 159 5.99 44.66 18.87
N PHE A 160 6.82 45.37 19.64
CA PHE A 160 6.39 46.46 20.52
C PHE A 160 6.58 47.86 19.92
N ASP A 161 6.86 47.95 18.62
CA ASP A 161 7.01 49.23 17.90
C ASP A 161 8.04 50.18 18.56
N GLY A 162 9.06 49.59 19.20
CA GLY A 162 10.12 50.28 19.93
C GLY A 162 9.69 51.08 21.16
N LYS A 163 8.46 50.90 21.66
CA LYS A 163 7.92 51.71 22.76
C LYS A 163 8.49 51.24 24.10
N PRO A 164 9.13 52.14 24.89
CA PRO A 164 9.56 51.79 26.23
C PRO A 164 8.33 51.55 27.13
N CYS A 165 8.45 50.61 28.06
CA CYS A 165 7.43 50.37 29.08
C CYS A 165 7.36 51.55 30.06
N SER A 166 6.61 52.59 29.72
CA SER A 166 6.46 53.82 30.52
C SER A 166 5.25 53.79 31.46
N SER A 167 4.52 52.67 31.54
CA SER A 167 3.38 52.54 32.44
C SER A 167 3.84 52.36 33.89
N ALA A 168 3.08 52.89 34.85
CA ALA A 168 3.40 52.78 36.28
C ALA A 168 3.55 51.31 36.73
N ALA A 169 2.74 50.40 36.16
CA ALA A 169 2.86 48.96 36.42
C ALA A 169 4.15 48.34 35.85
N GLY A 170 4.64 48.85 34.71
CA GLY A 170 5.88 48.39 34.08
C GLY A 170 7.14 48.87 34.81
N GLN A 171 7.14 50.11 35.30
CA GLN A 171 8.27 50.66 36.07
C GLN A 171 8.40 49.99 37.45
N ALA A 172 7.29 49.72 38.13
CA ALA A 172 7.28 49.01 39.41
C ALA A 172 7.87 47.58 39.33
N ALA A 173 7.94 46.97 38.14
CA ALA A 173 8.55 45.66 37.95
C ALA A 173 10.10 45.70 37.88
N PHE A 174 10.69 46.86 37.59
CA PHE A 174 12.15 47.05 37.52
C PHE A 174 12.76 47.50 38.85
N GLU A 175 11.98 48.05 39.78
CA GLU A 175 12.46 48.56 41.08
C GLU A 175 12.61 47.47 42.16
N LYS A 176 12.92 46.23 41.77
CA LYS A 176 13.15 45.13 42.73
C LYS A 176 14.62 44.85 42.98
#